data_AF-A0A961BLE7-F1
#
_entry.id   AF-A0A961BLE7-F1
#
_cell.length_a   1.000
_cell.length_b   1.000
_cell.length_c   1.000
_cell.angle_alpha   90.00
_cell.angle_beta   90.00
_cell.angle_gamma   90.00
#
_symmetry.space_group_name_H-M   'P 1'
#
loop_
_entity.id
_entity.type
_entity.pdbx_description
1 polymer ?
#
loop_
_entity_poly.entity_id
_entity_poly.type
_entity_poly.pdbx_seq_one_letter_code
_entity_poly.pdbx_strand_id
1 'polypeptide(L)'
;MSVVALWSPSDLVLSILAPLAVAASRPPCLVVDLDPNGPRFSAGPTLAELVADGPTADQLAPKRSGVSVLGNGGVRAGDAEDVVAALGRRWPSLVLRCPPTEPAPPAAIALIPLLPGPLALRTDPHRTILQRVGLRVDVPDGIPVVREPRPSTLRALASMRMPVRSRWVRQLGQIWSPT
;
A
#
# COMPACT_ATOMS: atom_id res chain seq x y z
N MET A 1 0.38 16.81 3.90
CA MET A 1 0.51 15.41 4.35
C MET A 1 -0.48 14.59 3.55
N SER A 2 -0.06 13.46 2.98
CA SER A 2 -0.94 12.58 2.21
C SER A 2 -0.90 11.17 2.78
N VAL A 3 -2.05 10.63 3.17
CA VAL A 3 -2.19 9.25 3.67
C VAL A 3 -3.07 8.49 2.69
N VAL A 4 -2.60 7.32 2.28
CA VAL A 4 -3.32 6.42 1.40
C VAL A 4 -3.46 5.09 2.10
N ALA A 5 -4.68 4.60 2.27
CA ALA A 5 -4.91 3.20 2.65
C ALA A 5 -5.12 2.37 1.38
N LEU A 6 -4.39 1.26 1.25
CA LEU A 6 -4.46 0.37 0.10
C LEU A 6 -4.93 -1.01 0.54
N TRP A 7 -5.97 -1.52 -0.11
CA TRP A 7 -6.57 -2.82 0.16
C TRP A 7 -6.61 -3.65 -1.12
N SER A 8 -6.15 -4.90 -1.04
CA SER A 8 -6.12 -5.82 -2.18
C SER A 8 -6.56 -7.22 -1.74
N PRO A 9 -7.87 -7.49 -1.70
CA PRO A 9 -8.42 -8.68 -1.03
C PRO A 9 -8.24 -9.99 -1.79
N SER A 10 -8.09 -9.95 -3.12
CA SER A 10 -8.04 -11.14 -3.97
C SER A 10 -6.67 -11.48 -4.52
N ASP A 11 -5.65 -10.69 -4.19
CA ASP A 11 -4.30 -10.87 -4.71
C ASP A 11 -3.27 -10.59 -3.61
N LEU A 12 -2.74 -11.66 -3.01
CA LEU A 12 -1.75 -11.57 -1.94
C LEU A 12 -0.41 -10.97 -2.41
N VAL A 13 -0.08 -11.09 -3.70
CA VAL A 13 1.13 -10.49 -4.26
C VAL A 13 0.94 -8.97 -4.35
N LEU A 14 -0.21 -8.51 -4.85
CA LEU A 14 -0.54 -7.10 -4.89
C LEU A 14 -0.70 -6.51 -3.48
N SER A 15 -1.30 -7.25 -2.54
CA SER A 15 -1.46 -6.78 -1.16
C SER A 15 -0.12 -6.47 -0.49
N ILE A 16 0.96 -7.14 -0.89
CA ILE A 16 2.32 -6.91 -0.37
C ILE A 16 3.08 -5.89 -1.21
N LEU A 17 3.08 -6.03 -2.54
CA LEU A 17 3.99 -5.28 -3.41
C LEU A 17 3.42 -3.94 -3.91
N ALA A 18 2.10 -3.81 -4.03
CA ALA A 18 1.50 -2.57 -4.48
C ALA A 18 1.69 -1.40 -3.49
N PRO A 19 1.58 -1.58 -2.16
CA PRO A 19 1.90 -0.51 -1.20
C PRO A 19 3.32 0.05 -1.40
N LEU A 20 4.29 -0.83 -1.66
CA LEU A 20 5.68 -0.44 -1.96
C LEU A 20 5.77 0.36 -3.27
N ALA A 21 5.02 -0.05 -4.30
CA ALA A 21 4.99 0.65 -5.58
C ALA A 21 4.33 2.03 -5.48
N VAL A 22 3.24 2.16 -4.72
CA VAL A 22 2.58 3.45 -4.42
C VAL A 22 3.51 4.37 -3.63
N ALA A 23 4.21 3.83 -2.63
CA ALA A 23 5.20 4.61 -1.88
C ALA A 23 6.37 5.07 -2.77
N ALA A 24 6.84 4.21 -3.68
CA ALA A 24 7.92 4.52 -4.60
C ALA A 24 7.58 5.64 -5.61
N SER A 25 6.30 5.93 -5.84
CA SER A 25 5.89 7.03 -6.73
C SER A 25 5.93 8.40 -6.04
N ARG A 26 6.02 8.46 -4.71
CA ARG A 26 6.02 9.72 -3.93
C ARG A 26 6.99 9.67 -2.73
N PRO A 27 8.30 9.49 -2.94
CA PRO A 27 9.27 9.51 -1.86
C PRO A 27 9.53 10.96 -1.36
N PRO A 28 9.92 11.17 -0.08
CA PRO A 28 10.02 10.18 0.98
C PRO A 28 8.66 9.70 1.46
N CYS A 29 8.53 8.39 1.64
CA CYS A 29 7.27 7.76 2.03
C CYS A 29 7.51 6.60 2.99
N LEU A 30 6.62 6.46 3.97
CA LEU A 30 6.59 5.30 4.86
C LEU A 30 5.40 4.42 4.51
N VAL A 31 5.66 3.13 4.31
CA VAL A 31 4.63 2.10 4.30
C VAL A 31 4.46 1.59 5.72
N VAL A 32 3.25 1.67 6.26
CA VAL A 32 2.88 1.09 7.54
C VAL A 32 2.06 -0.15 7.27
N ASP A 33 2.55 -1.29 7.74
CA ASP A 33 1.83 -2.55 7.63
C ASP A 33 0.79 -2.69 8.73
N LEU A 34 -0.48 -2.77 8.37
CA LEU A 34 -1.60 -2.93 9.31
C LEU A 34 -2.08 -4.38 9.39
N ASP A 35 -1.45 -5.31 8.68
CA ASP A 35 -1.75 -6.74 8.71
C ASP A 35 -0.95 -7.43 9.83
N PRO A 36 -1.61 -7.93 10.89
CA PRO A 36 -0.93 -8.65 11.98
C PRO A 36 -0.18 -9.90 11.50
N ASN A 37 -0.63 -10.48 10.39
CA ASN A 37 -0.07 -11.68 9.78
C ASN A 37 0.80 -11.33 8.55
N GLY A 38 1.14 -10.05 8.38
CA GLY A 38 1.94 -9.55 7.29
C GLY A 38 3.38 -10.09 7.29
N PRO A 39 4.09 -10.01 6.15
CA PRO A 39 5.46 -10.46 6.06
C PRO A 39 6.38 -9.57 6.93
N ARG A 40 7.45 -10.16 7.44
CA ARG A 40 8.50 -9.39 8.13
C ARG A 40 9.36 -8.65 7.09
N PHE A 41 9.01 -7.40 6.81
CA PHE A 41 9.69 -6.57 5.81
C PHE A 41 11.13 -6.17 6.18
N SER A 42 11.47 -6.09 7.47
CA SER A 42 12.83 -5.79 7.93
C SER A 42 13.09 -6.29 9.36
N ALA A 43 14.37 -6.28 9.75
CA ALA A 43 14.81 -6.57 11.11
C ALA A 43 14.76 -5.33 12.04
N GLY A 44 14.28 -4.19 11.55
CA GLY A 44 14.13 -2.97 12.35
C GLY A 44 12.91 -3.00 13.27
N PRO A 45 12.64 -1.87 13.97
CA PRO A 45 11.51 -1.80 14.89
C PRO A 45 10.17 -2.02 14.18
N THR A 46 9.23 -2.62 14.90
CA THR A 46 7.88 -2.95 14.42
C THR A 46 6.83 -1.98 14.94
N LEU A 47 5.67 -1.93 14.29
CA LEU A 47 4.52 -1.15 14.77
C LEU A 47 4.11 -1.61 16.18
N ALA A 48 4.16 -2.91 16.45
CA ALA A 48 3.89 -3.48 17.76
C ALA A 48 4.80 -2.93 18.85
N GLU A 49 6.11 -2.82 18.60
CA GLU A 49 7.05 -2.21 19.54
C GLU A 49 6.77 -0.71 19.74
N LEU A 50 6.41 0.02 18.68
CA LEU A 50 6.02 1.43 18.80
C LEU A 50 4.71 1.62 19.59
N VAL A 51 3.79 0.68 19.51
CA VAL A 51 2.54 0.68 20.30
C VAL A 51 2.85 0.38 21.77
N ALA A 52 3.73 -0.59 22.05
CA ALA A 52 4.08 -0.99 23.40
C ALA A 52 4.94 0.06 24.14
N ASP A 53 5.98 0.56 23.48
CA ASP A 53 7.02 1.39 24.11
C ASP A 53 6.82 2.89 23.85
N GLY A 54 5.94 3.23 22.91
CA GLY A 54 5.76 4.58 22.38
C GLY A 54 6.82 4.95 21.33
N PRO A 55 6.45 5.77 20.32
CA PRO A 55 7.40 6.16 19.28
C PRO A 55 8.35 7.26 19.77
N THR A 56 9.64 7.10 19.46
CA THR A 56 10.64 8.15 19.63
C THR A 56 10.54 9.19 18.51
N ALA A 57 11.03 10.42 18.75
CA ALA A 57 11.03 11.49 17.75
C ALA A 57 11.71 11.06 16.43
N ASP A 58 12.80 10.29 16.51
CA ASP A 58 13.55 9.78 15.38
C ASP A 58 12.81 8.72 14.57
N GLN A 59 11.89 7.97 15.19
CA GLN A 59 11.05 6.97 14.50
C GLN A 59 9.87 7.63 13.78
N LEU A 60 9.47 8.83 14.22
CA LEU A 60 8.35 9.55 13.62
C LEU A 60 8.71 10.33 12.36
N ALA A 61 9.99 10.55 12.06
CA ALA A 61 10.42 11.37 10.94
C ALA A 61 11.22 10.57 9.88
N PRO A 62 11.17 10.97 8.60
CA PRO A 62 11.98 10.35 7.56
C PRO A 62 13.47 10.57 7.82
N LYS A 63 14.23 9.48 7.98
CA LYS A 63 15.70 9.51 8.07
C LYS A 63 16.40 9.57 6.70
N ARG A 64 15.66 9.26 5.63
CA ARG A 64 16.16 9.19 4.24
C ARG A 64 15.10 9.68 3.27
N SER A 65 15.53 10.11 2.09
CA SER A 65 14.64 10.61 1.03
C SER A 65 13.86 9.53 0.28
N GLY A 66 14.03 8.24 0.61
CA GLY A 66 13.42 7.11 -0.09
C GLY A 66 12.15 6.55 0.56
N VAL A 67 11.83 5.30 0.21
CA VAL A 67 10.74 4.53 0.84
C VAL A 67 11.26 3.80 2.08
N SER A 68 10.54 3.89 3.19
CA SER A 68 10.75 3.07 4.40
C SER A 68 9.52 2.20 4.67
N VAL A 69 9.69 1.13 5.44
CA VAL A 69 8.60 0.24 5.83
C VAL A 69 8.66 -0.03 7.32
N LEU A 70 7.53 0.13 7.98
CA LEU A 70 7.28 -0.26 9.35
C LEU A 70 6.41 -1.52 9.32
N GLY A 71 7.02 -2.67 9.62
CA GLY A 71 6.30 -3.95 9.68
C GLY A 71 5.38 -4.00 10.90
N ASN A 72 4.30 -4.77 10.83
CA ASN A 72 3.26 -4.75 11.86
C ASN A 72 3.75 -5.30 13.21
N GLY A 73 4.24 -6.54 13.25
CA GLY A 73 4.72 -7.17 14.49
C GLY A 73 3.63 -7.83 15.36
N GLY A 74 2.38 -7.87 14.91
CA GLY A 74 1.28 -8.63 15.54
C GLY A 74 0.20 -7.80 16.23
N VAL A 75 0.16 -6.48 16.03
CA VAL A 75 -0.87 -5.59 16.60
C VAL A 75 -2.02 -5.36 15.61
N ARG A 76 -3.24 -5.26 16.15
CA ARG A 76 -4.41 -4.93 15.33
C ARG A 76 -4.37 -3.47 14.92
N ALA A 77 -5.01 -3.15 13.79
CA ALA A 77 -5.04 -1.79 13.26
C ALA A 77 -5.60 -0.75 14.26
N GLY A 78 -6.64 -1.12 15.01
CA GLY A 78 -7.24 -0.25 16.04
C GLY A 78 -6.29 0.11 17.18
N ASP A 79 -5.47 -0.86 17.63
CA ASP A 79 -4.49 -0.65 18.70
C ASP A 79 -3.34 0.28 18.26
N ALA A 80 -3.15 0.45 16.95
CA ALA A 80 -2.10 1.25 16.36
C ALA A 80 -2.54 2.67 15.94
N GLU A 81 -3.81 3.04 16.13
CA GLU A 81 -4.38 4.29 15.61
C GLU A 81 -3.59 5.53 16.02
N ASP A 82 -3.24 5.65 17.31
CA ASP A 82 -2.50 6.81 17.83
C ASP A 82 -1.08 6.91 17.26
N VAL A 83 -0.41 5.77 17.08
CA VAL A 83 0.92 5.69 16.47
C VAL A 83 0.84 6.07 14.99
N VAL A 84 -0.14 5.55 14.25
CA VAL A 84 -0.35 5.88 12.84
C VAL A 84 -0.69 7.36 12.67
N ALA A 85 -1.51 7.92 13.56
CA ALA A 85 -1.81 9.35 13.56
C ALA A 85 -0.56 10.20 13.85
N ALA A 86 0.30 9.78 14.78
CA ALA A 86 1.56 10.46 15.08
C ALA A 86 2.54 10.41 13.89
N LEU A 87 2.66 9.25 13.23
CA LEU A 87 3.42 9.10 12.00
C LEU A 87 2.88 10.01 10.90
N GLY A 88 1.55 10.11 10.76
CA GLY A 88 0.89 11.00 9.80
C GLY A 88 1.35 12.43 9.94
N ARG A 89 1.37 12.95 11.18
CA ARG A 89 1.76 14.35 11.45
C ARG A 89 3.20 14.69 11.05
N ARG A 90 4.08 13.70 10.88
CA ARG A 90 5.53 13.91 10.70
C ARG A 90 6.07 13.39 9.38
N TRP A 91 5.41 12.42 8.76
CA TRP A 91 5.78 11.91 7.44
C TRP A 91 5.14 12.71 6.31
N PRO A 92 5.89 13.08 5.25
CA PRO A 92 5.31 13.77 4.10
C PRO A 92 4.24 12.95 3.38
N SER A 93 4.42 11.62 3.33
CA SER A 93 3.51 10.69 2.66
C SER A 93 3.51 9.33 3.36
N LEU A 94 2.31 8.76 3.55
CA LEU A 94 2.11 7.45 4.16
C LEU A 94 1.25 6.55 3.28
N VAL A 95 1.65 5.28 3.19
CA VAL A 95 0.82 4.21 2.64
C VAL A 95 0.51 3.22 3.76
N LEU A 96 -0.76 3.01 4.04
CA LEU A 96 -1.24 1.99 4.97
C LEU A 96 -1.56 0.74 4.15
N ARG A 97 -0.84 -0.35 4.39
CA ARG A 97 -1.15 -1.66 3.82
C ARG A 97 -2.25 -2.30 4.68
N CYS A 98 -3.47 -2.37 4.15
CA CYS A 98 -4.57 -3.02 4.83
C CYS A 98 -4.48 -4.55 4.73
N PRO A 99 -4.93 -5.31 5.74
CA PRO A 99 -5.00 -6.76 5.67
C PRO A 99 -5.91 -7.19 4.51
N PRO A 100 -5.49 -8.14 3.65
CA PRO A 100 -6.29 -8.56 2.51
C PRO A 100 -7.52 -9.40 2.91
N THR A 101 -7.46 -10.07 4.06
CA THR A 101 -8.53 -10.96 4.56
C THR A 101 -9.56 -10.23 5.42
N GLU A 102 -9.34 -8.96 5.73
CA GLU A 102 -10.26 -8.14 6.51
C GLU A 102 -11.10 -7.23 5.59
N PRO A 103 -12.30 -6.80 6.04
CA PRO A 103 -13.09 -5.81 5.32
C PRO A 103 -12.31 -4.53 5.04
N ALA A 104 -12.57 -3.91 3.88
CA ALA A 104 -11.94 -2.64 3.53
C ALA A 104 -12.29 -1.54 4.55
N PRO A 105 -11.30 -0.79 5.07
CA PRO A 105 -11.59 0.44 5.78
C PRO A 105 -12.36 1.43 4.88
N PRO A 106 -13.27 2.27 5.41
CA PRO A 106 -14.10 3.16 4.60
C PRO A 106 -13.31 4.10 3.67
N ALA A 107 -12.09 4.46 4.06
CA ALA A 107 -11.23 5.36 3.31
C ALA A 107 -10.27 4.65 2.32
N ALA A 108 -10.22 3.32 2.32
CA ALA A 108 -9.23 2.57 1.56
C ALA A 108 -9.52 2.56 0.06
N ILE A 109 -8.44 2.59 -0.73
CA ILE A 109 -8.47 2.39 -2.17
C ILE A 109 -8.28 0.90 -2.43
N ALA A 110 -9.25 0.28 -3.09
CA ALA A 110 -9.18 -1.09 -3.57
C ALA A 110 -8.27 -1.15 -4.81
N LEU A 111 -7.21 -1.96 -4.76
CA LEU A 111 -6.44 -2.35 -5.94
C LEU A 111 -6.72 -3.82 -6.21
N ILE A 112 -7.48 -4.10 -7.27
CA ILE A 112 -7.99 -5.44 -7.57
C ILE A 112 -7.73 -5.83 -9.02
N PRO A 113 -7.57 -7.11 -9.34
CA PRO A 113 -7.44 -7.57 -10.71
C PRO A 113 -8.70 -7.25 -11.53
N LEU A 114 -8.50 -6.83 -12.78
CA LEU A 114 -9.55 -6.66 -13.78
C LEU A 114 -10.01 -8.04 -14.25
N LEU A 115 -11.09 -8.55 -13.65
CA LEU A 115 -11.66 -9.86 -13.95
C LEU A 115 -12.96 -9.73 -14.76
N PRO A 116 -13.31 -10.75 -15.57
CA PRO A 116 -14.56 -10.75 -16.34
C PRO A 116 -15.78 -10.80 -15.41
N GLY A 117 -16.93 -10.28 -15.86
CA GLY A 117 -18.14 -10.01 -15.08
C GLY A 117 -18.46 -10.96 -13.92
N PRO A 118 -18.59 -12.29 -14.14
CA PRO A 118 -18.92 -13.23 -13.07
C PRO A 118 -17.87 -13.33 -11.94
N LEU A 119 -16.63 -12.96 -12.23
CA LEU A 119 -15.49 -12.96 -11.33
C LEU A 119 -15.10 -11.56 -10.84
N ALA A 120 -15.77 -10.52 -11.35
CA ALA A 120 -15.48 -9.14 -10.97
C ALA A 120 -15.86 -8.91 -9.51
N LEU A 121 -14.94 -8.33 -8.74
CA LEU A 121 -15.21 -7.93 -7.37
C LEU A 121 -16.07 -6.66 -7.35
N ARG A 122 -17.10 -6.67 -6.50
CA ARG A 122 -17.92 -5.48 -6.26
C ARG A 122 -17.17 -4.54 -5.31
N THR A 123 -16.90 -3.33 -5.79
CA THR A 123 -16.22 -2.28 -5.04
C THR A 123 -16.83 -0.92 -5.39
N ASP A 124 -16.52 0.10 -4.58
CA ASP A 124 -16.87 1.49 -4.89
C ASP A 124 -16.00 1.99 -6.06
N PRO A 125 -16.59 2.35 -7.23
CA PRO A 125 -15.84 2.82 -8.40
C PRO A 125 -14.92 4.02 -8.11
N HIS A 126 -15.31 4.90 -7.18
CA HIS A 126 -14.52 6.09 -6.82
C HIS A 126 -13.29 5.75 -5.97
N ARG A 127 -13.27 4.56 -5.38
CA ARG A 127 -12.18 4.07 -4.51
C ARG A 127 -11.57 2.78 -5.07
N THR A 128 -11.62 2.61 -6.38
CA THR A 128 -11.13 1.39 -7.04
C THR A 128 -10.12 1.71 -8.13
N ILE A 129 -9.07 0.91 -8.18
CA ILE A 129 -8.14 0.85 -9.30
C ILE A 129 -8.07 -0.60 -9.77
N LEU A 130 -8.23 -0.77 -11.08
CA LEU A 130 -8.19 -2.10 -11.69
C LEU A 130 -6.77 -2.38 -12.20
N GLN A 131 -6.23 -3.50 -11.77
CA GLN A 131 -4.98 -4.05 -12.26
C GLN A 131 -5.27 -4.89 -13.49
N ARG A 132 -4.78 -4.50 -14.68
CA ARG A 132 -4.83 -5.40 -15.83
C ARG A 132 -4.11 -6.70 -15.48
N VAL A 133 -4.78 -7.79 -15.80
CA VAL A 133 -4.25 -9.15 -15.82
C VAL A 133 -4.23 -9.62 -17.28
N GLY A 134 -3.51 -10.70 -17.62
CA GLY A 134 -3.35 -11.21 -18.98
C GLY A 134 -4.63 -11.64 -19.73
N LEU A 135 -5.81 -11.26 -19.24
CA LEU A 135 -7.12 -11.49 -19.83
C LEU A 135 -7.56 -10.27 -20.65
N ARG A 136 -8.29 -10.54 -21.74
CA ARG A 136 -9.00 -9.50 -22.49
C ARG A 136 -10.37 -9.31 -21.86
N VAL A 137 -10.52 -8.19 -21.15
CA VAL A 137 -11.74 -7.82 -20.43
C VAL A 137 -12.03 -6.35 -20.73
N ASP A 138 -13.29 -6.04 -20.98
CA ASP A 138 -13.74 -4.65 -21.13
C ASP A 138 -13.54 -3.89 -19.82
N VAL A 139 -13.05 -2.67 -19.95
CA VAL A 139 -12.79 -1.81 -18.80
C VAL A 139 -14.11 -1.12 -18.42
N PRO A 140 -14.57 -1.25 -17.18
CA PRO A 140 -15.69 -0.44 -16.70
C PRO A 140 -15.38 1.05 -16.82
N ASP A 141 -16.34 1.81 -17.33
CA ASP A 141 -16.20 3.26 -17.50
C ASP A 141 -15.92 3.95 -16.17
N GLY A 142 -15.03 4.96 -16.20
CA GLY A 142 -14.73 5.79 -15.05
C GLY A 142 -13.81 5.17 -13.99
N ILE A 143 -13.46 3.88 -14.08
CA ILE A 143 -12.55 3.25 -13.12
C ILE A 143 -11.10 3.28 -13.67
N PRO A 144 -10.14 3.89 -12.95
CA PRO A 144 -8.75 3.91 -13.38
C PRO A 144 -8.16 2.50 -13.53
N VAL A 145 -7.44 2.28 -14.63
CA VAL A 145 -6.81 0.98 -14.92
C VAL A 145 -5.29 1.11 -15.06
N VAL A 146 -4.56 0.31 -14.30
CA VAL A 146 -3.10 0.23 -14.36
C VAL A 146 -2.65 -1.00 -15.14
N ARG A 147 -1.49 -0.91 -15.81
CA ARG A 147 -0.90 -2.02 -16.56
C ARG A 147 -0.37 -3.10 -15.63
N GLU A 148 -0.20 -4.31 -16.15
CA GLU A 148 0.48 -5.38 -15.42
C GLU A 148 1.93 -5.00 -15.05
N PRO A 149 2.37 -5.23 -13.80
CA PRO A 149 3.76 -5.06 -13.43
C PRO A 149 4.65 -6.04 -14.20
N ARG A 150 5.78 -5.57 -14.71
CA ARG A 150 6.79 -6.45 -15.31
C ARG A 150 7.38 -7.37 -14.22
N PRO A 151 7.76 -8.61 -14.54
CA PRO A 151 8.43 -9.50 -13.58
C PRO A 151 9.69 -8.89 -12.93
N SER A 152 10.44 -8.07 -13.67
CA SER A 152 11.60 -7.34 -13.14
C SER A 152 11.22 -6.31 -12.07
N THR A 153 10.05 -5.67 -12.20
CA THR A 153 9.51 -4.72 -11.23
C THR A 153 9.10 -5.43 -9.96
N LEU A 154 8.39 -6.56 -10.08
CA LEU A 154 7.99 -7.39 -8.94
C LEU A 154 9.21 -7.90 -8.17
N ARG A 155 10.20 -8.46 -8.87
CA ARG A 155 11.46 -8.93 -8.25
C ARG A 155 12.21 -7.81 -7.54
N ALA A 156 12.28 -6.62 -8.14
CA ALA A 156 12.94 -5.48 -7.51
C ALA A 156 12.24 -5.11 -6.19
N LEU A 157 10.91 -5.00 -6.19
CA LEU A 157 10.12 -4.68 -5.00
C LEU A 157 10.21 -5.77 -3.92
N ALA A 158 10.15 -7.04 -4.31
CA ALA A 158 10.34 -8.18 -3.39
C ALA A 158 11.73 -8.17 -2.74
N SER A 159 12.74 -7.62 -3.42
CA SER A 159 14.08 -7.38 -2.87
C SER A 159 14.23 -6.01 -2.20
N MET A 160 13.13 -5.32 -1.89
CA MET A 160 13.11 -3.98 -1.28
C MET A 160 13.85 -2.89 -2.07
N ARG A 161 13.99 -3.07 -3.40
CA ARG A 161 14.57 -2.07 -4.31
C ARG A 161 13.46 -1.37 -5.08
N MET A 162 13.36 -0.05 -4.93
CA MET A 162 12.26 0.73 -5.51
C MET A 162 12.50 1.02 -7.00
N PRO A 163 11.71 0.44 -7.93
CA PRO A 163 11.89 0.60 -9.36
C PRO A 163 11.17 1.86 -9.86
N VAL A 164 11.59 3.05 -9.39
CA VAL A 164 10.88 4.34 -9.59
C VAL A 164 10.60 4.71 -11.05
N ARG A 165 11.39 4.20 -12.00
CA ARG A 165 11.18 4.43 -13.45
C ARG A 165 10.15 3.48 -14.10
N SER A 166 9.68 2.48 -13.35
CA SER A 166 8.66 1.53 -13.80
C SER A 166 7.40 2.26 -14.24
N ARG A 167 6.82 1.87 -15.38
CA ARG A 167 5.53 2.41 -15.83
C ARG A 167 4.42 2.11 -14.82
N TRP A 168 4.45 0.93 -14.21
CA TRP A 168 3.46 0.53 -13.21
C TRP A 168 3.50 1.41 -11.97
N VAL A 169 4.70 1.68 -11.43
CA VAL A 169 4.89 2.60 -10.29
C VAL A 169 4.38 4.00 -10.63
N ARG A 170 4.69 4.51 -11.83
CA ARG A 170 4.21 5.83 -12.26
C ARG A 170 2.69 5.89 -12.39
N GLN A 171 2.05 4.86 -12.94
CA GLN A 171 0.59 4.81 -13.05
C GLN A 171 -0.07 4.74 -11.67
N LEU A 172 0.46 3.94 -10.76
CA LEU A 172 -0.01 3.89 -9.38
C LEU A 172 0.15 5.22 -8.64
N GLY A 173 1.05 6.10 -9.11
CA GLY A 173 1.18 7.46 -8.57
C GLY A 173 -0.09 8.31 -8.64
N GLN A 174 -1.04 7.97 -9.52
CA GLN A 174 -2.34 8.64 -9.59
C GLN A 174 -3.16 8.52 -8.30
N ILE A 175 -2.88 7.52 -7.46
CA ILE A 175 -3.52 7.32 -6.15
C ILE A 175 -3.31 8.53 -5.22
N TRP A 176 -2.22 9.28 -5.42
CA TRP A 176 -1.92 10.46 -4.62
C TRP A 176 -2.66 11.72 -5.07
N SER A 177 -3.33 11.68 -6.22
CA SER A 177 -4.16 12.79 -6.69
C SER A 177 -5.51 12.74 -5.98
N PRO A 178 -6.04 13.89 -5.51
CA PRO A 178 -7.41 13.93 -5.01
C PRO A 178 -8.37 13.52 -6.14
N THR A 179 -9.13 12.46 -5.92
CA THR A 179 -10.37 12.14 -6.64
C THR A 179 -11.49 13.07 -6.21
#